data_AF-A0A172TWW3-F1
#
_entry.id   AF-A0A172TWW3-F1
#
_cell.length_a   1.000
_cell.length_b   1.000
_cell.length_c   1.000
_cell.angle_alpha   90.00
_cell.angle_beta   90.00
_cell.angle_gamma   90.00
#
_symmetry.space_group_name_H-M   'P 1'
#
loop_
_entity.id
_entity.type
_entity.pdbx_description
1 polymer ?
#
loop_
_entity_poly.entity_id
_entity_poly.type
_entity_poly.pdbx_seq_one_letter_code
_entity_poly.pdbx_strand_id
1 'polypeptide(L)'
;MRLFTLFALFLFLFESCAFDGDADNLILQEIVVGNFKLEQQAKSDEIQLVFQSTPEFSADVISDCKTLGYDSVNKTILVAEYVTPNDNSYYKINIIDANSKDMINACNKTEISELEYVTYLKRCKTCNVRNFSKKWK
;
A
#
# COMPACT_ATOMS: atom_id res chain seq x y z
N MET A 1 31.26 -33.73 30.87
CA MET A 1 31.76 -32.59 30.08
C MET A 1 31.54 -32.84 28.58
N ARG A 2 30.27 -32.93 28.14
CA ARG A 2 29.84 -32.93 26.71
C ARG A 2 28.36 -32.51 26.61
N LEU A 3 27.98 -31.50 27.40
CA LEU A 3 26.57 -31.07 27.55
C LEU A 3 26.35 -29.61 27.15
N PHE A 4 27.32 -28.96 26.48
CA PHE A 4 27.30 -27.49 26.31
C PHE A 4 27.51 -26.99 24.88
N THR A 5 27.58 -27.86 23.87
CA THR A 5 27.96 -27.46 22.49
C THR A 5 27.01 -27.96 21.41
N LEU A 6 25.74 -28.13 21.73
CA LEU A 6 24.68 -28.36 20.72
C LEU A 6 23.44 -27.48 20.96
N PHE A 7 23.60 -26.43 21.78
CA PHE A 7 22.60 -25.38 22.06
C PHE A 7 22.76 -24.16 21.14
N ALA A 8 23.73 -24.18 20.21
CA ALA A 8 24.20 -22.99 19.50
C ALA A 8 23.95 -22.98 17.98
N LEU A 9 23.25 -23.96 17.40
CA LEU A 9 23.19 -24.10 15.93
C LEU A 9 21.81 -24.35 15.31
N PHE A 10 20.73 -24.07 16.03
CA PHE A 10 19.40 -23.95 15.41
C PHE A 10 18.65 -22.71 15.89
N LEU A 11 19.42 -21.68 16.26
CA LEU A 11 19.01 -20.27 16.30
C LEU A 11 19.11 -19.66 14.89
N PHE A 12 18.68 -20.39 13.86
CA PHE A 12 18.65 -19.89 12.49
C PHE A 12 17.22 -19.48 12.10
N LEU A 13 16.98 -18.19 12.30
CA LEU A 13 16.46 -17.28 11.27
C LEU A 13 15.01 -17.46 10.81
N PHE A 14 14.06 -17.40 11.74
CA PHE A 14 12.83 -16.65 11.48
C PHE A 14 12.60 -15.66 12.62
N GLU A 15 13.61 -14.82 12.89
CA GLU A 15 13.33 -13.47 13.34
C GLU A 15 12.72 -12.75 12.14
N SER A 16 11.40 -12.86 12.00
CA SER A 16 10.64 -11.81 11.33
C SER A 16 10.85 -10.57 12.19
N CYS A 17 11.83 -9.75 11.82
CA CYS A 17 12.11 -8.49 12.48
C CYS A 17 10.81 -7.69 12.55
N ALA A 18 10.32 -7.55 13.78
CA ALA A 18 9.33 -6.56 14.16
C ALA A 18 9.80 -5.21 13.61
N PHE A 19 8.96 -4.59 12.80
CA PHE A 19 9.17 -3.24 12.29
C PHE A 19 8.68 -2.28 13.37
N ASP A 20 9.52 -2.01 14.37
CA ASP A 20 9.24 -1.02 15.41
C ASP A 20 9.67 0.37 14.95
N GLY A 21 8.65 1.17 14.66
CA GLY A 21 8.66 2.61 14.51
C GLY A 21 7.21 3.06 14.49
N ASP A 22 6.61 3.17 15.70
CA ASP A 22 5.24 3.65 15.96
C ASP A 22 4.06 2.74 15.53
N ALA A 23 4.20 1.42 15.67
CA ALA A 23 3.18 0.43 15.27
C ALA A 23 2.07 0.14 16.31
N ASP A 24 1.85 1.01 17.31
CA ASP A 24 0.92 0.70 18.43
C ASP A 24 -0.58 0.80 18.07
N ASN A 25 -0.92 1.14 16.83
CA ASN A 25 -2.31 1.24 16.38
C ASN A 25 -2.45 0.81 14.91
N LEU A 26 -1.99 -0.37 14.49
CA LEU A 26 -2.27 -0.93 13.16
C LEU A 26 -3.18 -2.15 13.28
N ILE A 27 -4.34 -2.14 12.61
CA ILE A 27 -5.26 -3.29 12.56
C ILE A 27 -4.90 -4.19 11.38
N LEU A 28 -4.51 -3.59 10.24
CA LEU A 28 -4.33 -4.32 8.99
C LEU A 28 -3.23 -3.70 8.13
N GLN A 29 -2.45 -4.56 7.47
CA GLN A 29 -1.49 -4.19 6.44
C GLN A 29 -1.52 -5.25 5.31
N GLU A 30 -1.83 -4.84 4.07
CA GLU A 30 -1.81 -5.71 2.89
C GLU A 30 -0.92 -5.12 1.79
N ILE A 31 -0.03 -5.91 1.21
CA ILE A 31 0.80 -5.49 0.07
C ILE A 31 -0.07 -5.51 -1.20
N VAL A 32 -0.17 -4.35 -1.87
CA VAL A 32 -0.85 -4.24 -3.17
C VAL A 32 0.10 -4.67 -4.28
N VAL A 33 1.31 -4.08 -4.29
CA VAL A 33 2.33 -4.32 -5.30
C VAL A 33 3.68 -3.78 -4.83
N GLY A 34 4.69 -4.65 -4.70
CA GLY A 34 6.02 -4.28 -4.24
C GLY A 34 5.98 -3.53 -2.89
N ASN A 35 6.53 -2.33 -2.85
CA ASN A 35 6.58 -1.48 -1.66
C ASN A 35 5.29 -0.66 -1.41
N PHE A 36 4.24 -0.81 -2.22
CA PHE A 36 2.93 -0.18 -1.97
C PHE A 36 2.04 -1.08 -1.13
N LYS A 37 1.52 -0.53 -0.03
CA LYS A 37 0.70 -1.23 0.94
C LYS A 37 -0.57 -0.47 1.26
N LEU A 38 -1.61 -1.22 1.56
CA LEU A 38 -2.80 -0.69 2.23
C LEU A 38 -2.63 -0.87 3.73
N GLU A 39 -2.84 0.20 4.46
CA GLU A 39 -2.70 0.23 5.92
C GLU A 39 -3.96 0.81 6.56
N GLN A 40 -4.42 0.17 7.64
CA GLN A 40 -5.51 0.67 8.47
C GLN A 40 -5.06 0.77 9.91
N GLN A 41 -5.29 1.94 10.51
CA GLN A 41 -4.91 2.20 11.90
C GLN A 41 -6.02 1.86 12.90
N ALA A 42 -5.67 1.47 14.13
CA ALA A 42 -6.58 0.99 15.17
C ALA A 42 -7.59 2.00 15.69
N LYS A 43 -7.38 3.28 15.39
CA LYS A 43 -8.26 4.38 15.78
C LYS A 43 -8.84 5.11 14.56
N SER A 44 -8.71 4.51 13.38
CA SER A 44 -9.14 5.07 12.12
C SER A 44 -9.98 4.07 11.34
N ASP A 45 -11.15 4.51 10.88
CA ASP A 45 -11.94 3.77 9.89
C ASP A 45 -11.37 3.96 8.47
N GLU A 46 -10.36 4.80 8.33
CA GLU A 46 -9.73 5.17 7.07
C GLU A 46 -8.69 4.11 6.66
N ILE A 47 -8.72 3.72 5.38
CA ILE A 47 -7.69 2.88 4.76
C ILE A 47 -6.82 3.77 3.91
N GLN A 48 -5.51 3.66 4.11
CA GLN A 48 -4.53 4.49 3.43
C GLN A 48 -3.70 3.65 2.47
N LEU A 49 -3.40 4.19 1.28
CA LEU A 49 -2.36 3.63 0.42
C LEU A 49 -1.04 4.30 0.78
N VAL A 50 -0.09 3.50 1.26
CA VAL A 50 1.20 3.93 1.79
C VAL A 50 2.32 3.32 0.98
N PHE A 51 3.31 4.13 0.62
CA PHE A 51 4.57 3.63 0.07
C PHE A 51 5.58 3.42 1.20
N GLN A 52 6.09 2.19 1.34
CA GLN A 52 7.09 1.87 2.36
C GLN A 52 8.48 2.36 1.92
N SER A 53 9.02 3.36 2.62
CA SER A 53 10.43 3.75 2.52
C SER A 53 11.18 3.32 3.79
N THR A 54 12.43 2.87 3.65
CA THR A 54 13.31 2.55 4.79
C THR A 54 13.87 3.82 5.44
N PRO A 55 14.57 3.72 6.59
CA PRO A 55 14.22 4.18 7.93
C PRO A 55 13.98 5.70 8.13
N GLU A 56 14.03 6.52 7.09
CA GLU A 56 13.73 7.95 7.13
C GLU A 56 12.45 8.19 6.31
N PHE A 57 11.30 7.83 6.90
CA PHE A 57 10.04 7.66 6.18
C PHE A 57 9.58 8.95 5.45
N SER A 58 9.56 8.93 4.12
CA SER A 58 8.68 9.78 3.32
C SER A 58 7.62 8.89 2.65
N ALA A 59 6.46 8.74 3.29
CA ALA A 59 5.29 8.16 2.66
C ALA A 59 4.50 9.26 1.96
N ASP A 60 4.22 9.14 0.65
CA ASP A 60 3.00 9.78 0.15
C ASP A 60 1.84 8.90 0.56
N VAL A 61 1.03 9.45 1.44
CA VAL A 61 -0.19 8.85 1.92
C VAL A 61 -1.32 9.34 1.02
N ILE A 62 -2.09 8.41 0.47
CA ILE A 62 -3.45 8.72 0.00
C ILE A 62 -4.38 8.21 1.08
N SER A 63 -5.10 9.12 1.73
CA SER A 63 -6.00 8.80 2.81
C SER A 63 -7.33 8.31 2.25
N ASP A 64 -8.18 7.73 3.08
CA ASP A 64 -9.57 7.40 2.72
C ASP A 64 -9.79 6.74 1.35
N CYS A 65 -9.02 5.70 1.06
CA CYS A 65 -9.09 4.98 -0.19
C CYS A 65 -10.43 4.24 -0.35
N LYS A 66 -11.35 4.78 -1.14
CA LYS A 66 -12.65 4.15 -1.44
C LYS A 66 -12.49 2.97 -2.39
N THR A 67 -11.72 3.16 -3.45
CA THR A 67 -11.56 2.16 -4.51
C THR A 67 -10.13 2.21 -5.02
N LEU A 68 -9.53 1.03 -5.10
CA LEU A 68 -8.21 0.82 -5.71
C LEU A 68 -8.38 -0.09 -6.91
N GLY A 69 -7.87 0.33 -8.05
CA GLY A 69 -7.70 -0.51 -9.23
C GLY A 69 -6.22 -0.76 -9.45
N TYR A 70 -5.80 -2.01 -9.65
CA TYR A 70 -4.45 -2.31 -10.12
C TYR A 70 -4.51 -2.91 -11.52
N ASP A 71 -3.84 -2.25 -12.45
CA ASP A 71 -3.57 -2.72 -13.80
C ASP A 71 -2.17 -3.33 -13.86
N SER A 72 -2.10 -4.66 -13.82
CA SER A 72 -0.83 -5.39 -13.82
C SER A 72 -0.06 -5.30 -15.14
N VAL A 73 -0.74 -5.00 -16.26
CA VAL A 73 -0.12 -4.90 -17.57
C VAL A 73 0.62 -3.57 -17.71
N ASN A 74 -0.05 -2.48 -17.34
CA ASN A 74 0.52 -1.14 -17.40
C ASN A 74 1.25 -0.72 -16.12
N LYS A 75 1.26 -1.59 -15.10
CA LYS A 75 1.81 -1.33 -13.75
C LYS A 75 1.24 -0.04 -13.14
N THR A 76 -0.06 0.14 -13.23
CA THR A 76 -0.75 1.37 -12.80
C THR A 76 -1.67 1.07 -11.63
N ILE A 77 -1.59 1.86 -10.56
CA ILE A 77 -2.58 1.89 -9.49
C ILE A 77 -3.48 3.11 -9.72
N LEU A 78 -4.79 2.88 -9.67
CA LEU A 78 -5.81 3.92 -9.64
C LEU A 78 -6.40 4.00 -8.24
N VAL A 79 -6.52 5.21 -7.72
CA VAL A 79 -7.06 5.46 -6.39
C VAL A 79 -8.16 6.51 -6.49
N ALA A 80 -9.28 6.25 -5.81
CA ALA A 80 -10.30 7.25 -5.49
C ALA A 80 -10.29 7.46 -3.98
N GLU A 81 -10.01 8.70 -3.55
CA GLU A 81 -9.93 9.16 -2.17
C GLU A 81 -11.16 10.01 -1.83
N TYR A 82 -11.72 9.84 -0.63
CA TYR A 82 -12.69 10.79 -0.08
C TYR A 82 -11.96 11.98 0.53
N VAL A 83 -12.27 13.19 0.08
CA VAL A 83 -11.78 14.42 0.72
C VAL A 83 -12.89 15.02 1.58
N THR A 84 -14.13 14.98 1.10
CA THR A 84 -15.33 15.36 1.85
C THR A 84 -16.51 14.46 1.45
N PRO A 85 -17.67 14.49 2.15
CA PRO A 85 -18.86 13.75 1.72
C PRO A 85 -19.35 14.07 0.30
N ASN A 86 -18.94 15.22 -0.25
CA ASN A 86 -19.34 15.70 -1.57
C ASN A 86 -18.21 15.73 -2.61
N ASP A 87 -16.95 15.59 -2.19
CA ASP A 87 -15.78 15.70 -3.06
C ASP A 87 -14.86 14.47 -2.95
N ASN A 88 -14.52 13.93 -4.11
CA ASN A 88 -13.52 12.87 -4.25
C ASN A 88 -12.33 13.39 -5.05
N SER A 89 -11.13 12.96 -4.67
CA SER A 89 -9.92 13.13 -5.48
C SER A 89 -9.56 11.80 -6.13
N TYR A 90 -9.06 11.86 -7.37
CA TYR A 90 -8.72 10.67 -8.13
C TYR A 90 -7.26 10.75 -8.58
N TYR A 91 -6.52 9.67 -8.39
CA TYR A 91 -5.10 9.61 -8.71
C TYR A 91 -4.77 8.42 -9.59
N LYS A 92 -3.81 8.66 -10.48
CA LYS A 92 -3.09 7.63 -11.23
C LYS A 92 -1.66 7.55 -10.74
N ILE A 93 -1.24 6.37 -10.29
CA ILE A 93 0.11 6.07 -9.84
C ILE A 93 0.70 5.07 -10.84
N ASN A 94 1.62 5.53 -11.70
CA ASN A 94 2.32 4.62 -12.61
C ASN A 94 3.58 4.12 -11.91
N ILE A 95 3.72 2.81 -11.75
CA ILE A 95 4.85 2.19 -11.08
C ILE A 95 5.97 1.95 -12.10
N ILE A 96 7.10 2.60 -11.87
CA ILE A 96 8.32 2.49 -12.65
C ILE A 96 9.15 1.32 -12.09
N ASP A 97 9.37 1.32 -10.78
CA ASP A 97 10.07 0.27 -10.05
C ASP A 97 9.40 0.02 -8.69
N ALA A 98 8.62 -1.07 -8.60
CA ALA A 98 7.87 -1.42 -7.41
C ALA A 98 8.75 -1.75 -6.19
N ASN A 99 10.05 -2.01 -6.39
CA ASN A 99 10.97 -2.43 -5.33
C ASN A 99 11.98 -1.33 -4.97
N SER A 100 11.91 -0.16 -5.63
CA SER A 100 12.74 0.99 -5.29
C SER A 100 12.54 1.39 -3.83
N LYS A 101 13.60 1.84 -3.17
CA LYS A 101 13.55 2.32 -1.77
C LYS A 101 12.98 3.75 -1.66
N ASP A 102 13.05 4.49 -2.76
CA ASP A 102 12.60 5.88 -2.85
C ASP A 102 11.36 5.97 -3.72
N MET A 103 10.37 6.74 -3.26
CA MET A 103 9.10 6.86 -3.98
C MET A 103 9.26 7.56 -5.33
N ILE A 104 10.10 8.60 -5.40
CA ILE A 104 10.36 9.36 -6.63
C ILE A 104 10.90 8.49 -7.77
N ASN A 105 11.59 7.40 -7.41
CA ASN A 105 12.13 6.43 -8.35
C ASN A 105 11.16 5.26 -8.56
N ALA A 106 10.25 5.02 -7.61
CA ALA A 106 9.29 3.93 -7.65
C ALA A 106 8.09 4.24 -8.53
N CYS A 107 7.57 5.47 -8.51
CA CYS A 107 6.36 5.82 -9.23
C CYS A 107 6.24 7.30 -9.61
N ASN A 108 5.33 7.55 -10.55
CA ASN A 108 4.80 8.87 -10.84
C ASN A 108 3.34 8.95 -10.39
N LYS A 109 3.04 9.85 -9.45
CA LYS A 109 1.67 10.19 -9.02
C LYS A 109 1.15 11.36 -9.85
N THR A 110 -0.08 11.26 -10.34
CA THR A 110 -0.75 12.33 -11.09
C THR A 110 -2.22 12.36 -10.68
N GLU A 111 -2.71 13.53 -10.29
CA GLU A 111 -4.15 13.76 -10.11
C GLU A 111 -4.86 13.73 -11.47
N ILE A 112 -6.01 13.10 -11.51
CA ILE A 112 -6.83 12.93 -12.72
C ILE A 112 -8.27 13.31 -12.42
N SER A 113 -9.04 13.60 -13.46
CA SER A 113 -10.48 13.83 -13.32
C SER A 113 -11.26 12.52 -13.05
N GLU A 114 -12.45 12.64 -12.45
CA GLU A 114 -13.37 11.50 -12.30
C GLU A 114 -13.67 10.84 -13.65
N LEU A 115 -13.86 11.64 -14.70
CA LEU A 115 -14.15 11.13 -16.05
C LEU A 115 -13.01 10.26 -16.57
N GLU A 116 -11.76 10.69 -16.38
CA GLU A 116 -10.57 9.92 -16.77
C GLU A 116 -10.45 8.64 -15.95
N TYR A 117 -10.69 8.70 -14.64
CA TYR A 117 -10.70 7.54 -13.75
C TYR A 117 -11.72 6.49 -14.21
N VAL A 118 -12.97 6.90 -14.42
CA VAL A 118 -14.06 6.01 -14.88
C VAL A 118 -13.75 5.43 -16.26
N THR A 119 -13.20 6.26 -17.17
CA THR A 119 -12.83 5.82 -18.51
C THR A 119 -11.72 4.79 -18.47
N TYR A 120 -10.71 4.98 -17.62
CA TYR A 120 -9.62 4.03 -17.46
C TYR A 120 -10.16 2.69 -16.95
N LEU A 121 -10.96 2.70 -15.87
CA LEU A 121 -11.55 1.48 -15.31
C LEU A 121 -12.37 0.69 -16.34
N LYS A 122 -13.14 1.39 -17.18
CA LYS A 122 -13.93 0.74 -18.24
C LYS A 122 -13.06 0.10 -19.33
N ARG A 123 -11.91 0.71 -19.65
CA ARG A 123 -11.00 0.23 -20.70
C ARG A 123 -10.04 -0.85 -20.19
N CYS A 124 -9.78 -0.86 -18.89
CA CYS A 124 -8.83 -1.76 -18.27
C CYS A 124 -9.39 -3.19 -18.15
N LYS A 125 -9.06 -4.04 -19.12
CA LYS A 125 -9.52 -5.44 -19.17
C LYS A 125 -8.90 -6.32 -18.08
N THR A 126 -7.76 -5.91 -17.53
CA THR A 126 -6.96 -6.65 -16.55
C THR A 126 -6.96 -5.99 -15.17
N CYS A 127 -7.82 -4.98 -14.95
CA CYS A 127 -7.87 -4.30 -13.68
C CYS A 127 -8.49 -5.18 -12.61
N ASN A 128 -7.72 -5.44 -11.55
CA ASN A 128 -8.27 -5.95 -10.32
C ASN A 128 -8.75 -4.75 -9.50
N VAL A 129 -10.06 -4.50 -9.56
CA VAL A 129 -10.70 -3.41 -8.82
C VAL A 129 -11.18 -3.92 -7.48
N ARG A 130 -10.66 -3.34 -6.40
CA ARG A 130 -11.09 -3.58 -5.03
C ARG A 130 -11.79 -2.33 -4.50
N ASN A 131 -12.99 -2.52 -3.97
CA ASN A 131 -13.74 -1.46 -3.30
C ASN A 131 -13.64 -1.70 -1.79
N PHE A 132 -13.02 -0.74 -1.10
CA PHE A 132 -12.78 -0.82 0.35
C PHE A 132 -13.92 -0.16 1.14
N SER A 133 -14.82 0.55 0.47
CA SER A 133 -15.94 1.27 1.08
C SER A 133 -17.04 0.37 1.65
N LYS A 134 -16.95 -0.97 1.55
CA LYS A 134 -18.08 -1.86 1.86
C LYS A 134 -17.77 -3.17 2.60
N LYS A 135 -16.52 -3.54 2.84
CA LYS A 135 -16.26 -4.91 3.34
C LYS A 135 -15.02 -5.05 4.21
N TRP A 136 -14.93 -4.45 5.39
CA TRP A 136 -14.07 -5.02 6.43
C TRP A 136 -14.76 -4.81 7.78
N LYS A 137 -15.49 -5.84 8.22
CA LYS A 137 -16.15 -5.97 9.53
C LYS A 137 -15.41 -7.02 10.33
#